data_AF-A0A285QG44-F1
#
_entry.id   AF-A0A285QG44-F1
#
_cell.length_a   1.000
_cell.length_b   1.000
_cell.length_c   1.000
_cell.angle_alpha   90.00
_cell.angle_beta   90.00
_cell.angle_gamma   90.00
#
_symmetry.space_group_name_H-M   'P 1'
#
loop_
_entity.id
_entity.type
_entity.pdbx_description
1 polymer ?
#
loop_
_entity_poly.entity_id
_entity_poly.type
_entity_poly.pdbx_seq_one_letter_code
_entity_poly.pdbx_strand_id
1 'polypeptide(L)'
;MLAARALIAYRAVPLSRYGASVARSFSTWLGSGLYQISVNGSAVSLANINPDTLAKEISADILRLANAARETCAGVQAATTEQMAGWSAIHLYYAAFYYASAILRLCGRFPSYIRTSEFQEIRKYLNLAGLASPFKLSTGQFQINISPNLTTVQINKPSSKDGVHEYVWAELTRFLADALSGLETSSFTAADQGNAKEQLTRAGSAVQYISTGSEYLSVGRNNIQYRHEMGAWAPINKAVKKQSYAALCSAMWVSSDLSEFEFSIGVDYAKFINRCALICSLGHRFLAESAAADGGFLNNSYGKYHASLIKN
;
A
#
# COMPACT_ATOMS: atom_id res chain seq x y z
N MET A 1 2.97 -3.62 -17.21
CA MET A 1 2.71 -2.17 -17.10
C MET A 1 4.03 -1.50 -16.74
N LEU A 2 4.50 -0.51 -17.51
CA LEU A 2 5.86 0.03 -17.35
C LEU A 2 6.09 0.71 -16.00
N ALA A 3 5.08 1.35 -15.42
CA ALA A 3 5.17 1.85 -14.04
C ALA A 3 5.48 0.72 -13.04
N ALA A 4 4.83 -0.45 -13.13
CA ALA A 4 5.15 -1.57 -12.24
C ALA A 4 6.62 -2.01 -12.39
N ARG A 5 7.12 -2.13 -13.61
CA ARG A 5 8.54 -2.46 -13.87
C ARG A 5 9.48 -1.41 -13.30
N ALA A 6 9.15 -0.13 -13.44
CA ALA A 6 9.93 0.95 -12.86
C ALA A 6 9.98 0.86 -11.33
N LEU A 7 8.85 0.57 -10.69
CA LEU A 7 8.78 0.39 -9.24
C LEU A 7 9.61 -0.81 -8.74
N ILE A 8 9.82 -1.85 -9.56
CA ILE A 8 10.62 -3.02 -9.17
C ILE A 8 12.07 -2.63 -8.83
N ALA A 9 12.61 -1.60 -9.48
CA ALA A 9 13.97 -1.10 -9.19
C ALA A 9 14.10 -0.54 -7.76
N TYR A 10 13.00 -0.17 -7.12
CA TYR A 10 12.96 0.43 -5.77
C TYR A 10 12.51 -0.55 -4.69
N ARG A 11 12.39 -1.84 -5.00
CA ARG A 11 12.06 -2.84 -3.99
C ARG A 11 13.22 -3.02 -3.01
N ALA A 12 12.91 -3.08 -1.72
CA ALA A 12 13.88 -3.39 -0.68
C ALA A 12 13.80 -4.85 -0.24
N VAL A 13 12.63 -5.48 -0.40
CA VAL A 13 12.36 -6.82 0.11
C VAL A 13 12.35 -7.82 -1.06
N PRO A 14 13.29 -8.79 -1.10
CA PRO A 14 13.20 -9.90 -2.05
C PRO A 14 12.03 -10.82 -1.65
N LEU A 15 11.20 -11.18 -2.63
CA LEU A 15 9.97 -11.96 -2.41
C LEU A 15 10.20 -13.48 -2.53
N SER A 16 11.45 -13.93 -2.38
CA SER A 16 11.86 -15.29 -2.70
C SER A 16 11.63 -16.27 -1.53
N ARG A 17 11.13 -17.46 -1.87
CA ARG A 17 11.21 -18.77 -1.17
C ARG A 17 10.55 -18.99 0.21
N TYR A 18 9.72 -18.10 0.73
CA TYR A 18 9.22 -18.28 2.11
C TYR A 18 7.73 -18.58 2.22
N GLY A 19 7.39 -19.78 2.73
CA GLY A 19 6.02 -20.18 3.03
C GLY A 19 5.32 -19.20 3.99
N ALA A 20 4.16 -18.68 3.59
CA ALA A 20 3.33 -17.85 4.46
C ALA A 20 2.75 -18.71 5.58
N SER A 21 3.13 -18.39 6.80
CA SER A 21 2.35 -18.75 7.99
C SER A 21 1.56 -17.53 8.41
N VAL A 22 0.27 -17.72 8.70
CA VAL A 22 -0.64 -16.65 9.17
C VAL A 22 -0.18 -16.05 10.50
N ALA A 23 0.68 -16.75 11.24
CA ALA A 23 1.25 -16.29 12.51
C ALA A 23 2.44 -15.32 12.37
N ARG A 24 2.88 -14.99 11.14
CA ARG A 24 4.07 -14.16 10.87
C ARG A 24 3.68 -12.75 10.43
N SER A 25 4.45 -11.77 10.91
CA SER A 25 4.26 -10.33 10.65
C SER A 25 5.50 -9.54 11.09
N PHE A 26 5.64 -8.31 10.62
CA PHE A 26 6.66 -7.39 11.14
C PHE A 26 6.57 -7.22 12.67
N SER A 27 5.35 -7.21 13.22
CA SER A 27 5.11 -7.06 14.66
C SER A 27 5.67 -8.24 15.46
N THR A 28 5.46 -9.47 14.98
CA THR A 28 6.01 -10.69 15.63
C THR A 28 7.52 -10.72 15.56
N TRP A 29 8.10 -10.30 14.43
CA TRP A 29 9.56 -10.12 14.32
C TRP A 29 10.09 -9.07 15.30
N LEU A 30 9.43 -7.92 15.39
CA LEU A 30 9.82 -6.83 16.28
C LEU A 30 9.83 -7.29 17.74
N GLY A 31 8.82 -8.08 18.15
CA GLY A 31 8.74 -8.65 19.49
C GLY A 31 9.79 -9.74 19.80
N SER A 32 10.49 -10.28 18.79
CA SER A 32 11.48 -11.35 19.00
C SER A 32 12.79 -10.89 19.63
N GLY A 33 13.12 -9.59 19.55
CA GLY A 33 14.39 -9.05 20.05
C GLY A 33 15.64 -9.54 19.30
N LEU A 34 15.48 -10.19 18.13
CA LEU A 34 16.59 -10.73 17.34
C LEU A 34 17.31 -9.66 16.50
N TYR A 35 17.79 -8.61 17.16
CA TYR A 35 18.49 -7.47 16.56
C TYR A 35 19.31 -6.71 17.61
N GLN A 36 20.30 -5.96 17.15
CA GLN A 36 21.00 -4.96 17.97
C GLN A 36 20.28 -3.63 17.88
N ILE A 37 20.28 -2.87 18.98
CA ILE A 37 19.60 -1.57 19.05
C ILE A 37 20.61 -0.45 19.21
N SER A 38 20.42 0.61 18.45
CA SER A 38 21.04 1.91 18.66
C SER A 38 20.02 3.03 18.50
N VAL A 39 20.35 4.22 18.99
CA VAL A 39 19.56 5.44 18.79
C VAL A 39 20.34 6.35 17.86
N ASN A 40 19.70 6.81 16.79
CA ASN A 40 20.29 7.73 15.81
C ASN A 40 19.36 8.92 15.60
N GLY A 41 19.70 10.06 16.21
CA GLY A 41 18.85 11.25 16.19
C GLY A 41 17.46 10.99 16.75
N SER A 42 16.42 11.15 15.93
CA SER A 42 15.02 10.91 16.28
C SER A 42 14.55 9.46 16.04
N ALA A 43 15.45 8.57 15.62
CA ALA A 43 15.14 7.20 15.24
C ALA A 43 15.66 6.16 16.25
N VAL A 44 14.90 5.08 16.43
CA VAL A 44 15.44 3.81 16.94
C VAL A 44 15.93 3.00 15.73
N SER A 45 17.19 2.59 15.73
CA SER A 45 17.79 1.78 14.69
C SER A 45 18.02 0.35 15.18
N LEU A 46 17.53 -0.61 14.42
CA LEU A 46 17.71 -2.03 14.64
C LEU A 46 18.72 -2.54 13.58
N ALA A 47 19.78 -3.20 14.01
CA ALA A 47 20.88 -3.65 13.16
C ALA A 47 21.27 -5.11 13.45
N ASN A 48 22.23 -5.64 12.69
CA ASN A 48 22.66 -7.05 12.77
C ASN A 48 21.48 -8.04 12.60
N ILE A 49 20.57 -7.68 11.71
CA ILE A 49 19.36 -8.44 11.43
C ILE A 49 19.71 -9.58 10.47
N ASN A 50 19.18 -10.79 10.72
CA ASN A 50 19.20 -11.85 9.73
C ASN A 50 18.23 -11.50 8.57
N PRO A 51 18.72 -11.24 7.34
CA PRO A 51 17.88 -10.82 6.21
C PRO A 51 16.75 -11.80 5.90
N ASP A 52 17.01 -13.11 6.00
CA ASP A 52 16.02 -14.14 5.67
C ASP A 52 14.87 -14.16 6.66
N THR A 53 15.15 -13.94 7.95
CA THR A 53 14.11 -13.87 8.98
C THR A 53 13.23 -12.65 8.79
N LEU A 54 13.81 -11.48 8.55
CA LEU A 54 13.02 -10.26 8.30
C LEU A 54 12.23 -10.36 6.99
N ALA A 55 12.85 -10.88 5.92
CA ALA A 55 12.19 -11.08 4.63
C ALA A 55 10.95 -11.98 4.75
N LYS A 56 11.02 -13.08 5.51
CA LYS A 56 9.88 -13.99 5.79
C LYS A 56 8.70 -13.24 6.39
N GLU A 57 8.96 -12.42 7.39
CA GLU A 57 7.95 -11.75 8.22
C GLU A 57 7.29 -10.61 7.44
N ILE A 58 8.08 -9.81 6.71
CA ILE A 58 7.55 -8.77 5.82
C ILE A 58 6.78 -9.36 4.64
N SER A 59 7.27 -10.44 4.03
CA SER A 59 6.59 -11.11 2.92
C SER A 59 5.21 -11.64 3.34
N ALA A 60 5.08 -12.14 4.56
CA ALA A 60 3.79 -12.57 5.11
C ALA A 60 2.80 -11.40 5.22
N ASP A 61 3.25 -10.24 5.71
CA ASP A 61 2.42 -9.02 5.76
C ASP A 61 2.02 -8.54 4.37
N ILE A 62 2.95 -8.52 3.41
CA ILE A 62 2.68 -8.14 2.02
C ILE A 62 1.61 -9.05 1.43
N LEU A 63 1.76 -10.37 1.54
CA LEU A 63 0.78 -11.32 1.00
C LEU A 63 -0.59 -11.16 1.66
N ARG A 64 -0.65 -11.02 2.98
CA ARG A 64 -1.91 -10.82 3.70
C ARG A 64 -2.64 -9.56 3.24
N LEU A 65 -1.93 -8.45 3.07
CA LEU A 65 -2.50 -7.21 2.56
C LEU A 65 -2.95 -7.34 1.10
N ALA A 66 -2.14 -7.97 0.27
CA ALA A 66 -2.45 -8.16 -1.14
C ALA A 66 -3.68 -9.07 -1.35
N ASN A 67 -3.78 -10.16 -0.59
CA ASN A 67 -4.94 -11.05 -0.61
C ASN A 67 -6.19 -10.32 -0.09
N ALA A 68 -6.09 -9.60 1.03
CA ALA A 68 -7.21 -8.80 1.55
C ALA A 68 -7.70 -7.77 0.53
N ALA A 69 -6.77 -7.11 -0.18
CA ALA A 69 -7.12 -6.19 -1.25
C ALA A 69 -7.89 -6.89 -2.37
N ARG A 70 -7.39 -8.05 -2.82
CA ARG A 70 -8.01 -8.81 -3.90
C ARG A 70 -9.38 -9.37 -3.53
N GLU A 71 -9.52 -9.96 -2.35
CA GLU A 71 -10.80 -10.42 -1.81
C GLU A 71 -11.82 -9.29 -1.75
N THR A 72 -11.37 -8.12 -1.28
CA THR A 72 -12.23 -6.93 -1.22
C THR A 72 -12.68 -6.49 -2.62
N CYS A 73 -11.77 -6.47 -3.61
CA CYS A 73 -12.14 -6.22 -5.00
C CYS A 73 -13.14 -7.25 -5.55
N ALA A 74 -12.93 -8.54 -5.28
CA ALA A 74 -13.84 -9.61 -5.72
C ALA A 74 -15.23 -9.48 -5.06
N GLY A 75 -15.28 -9.08 -3.77
CA GLY A 75 -16.52 -8.80 -3.07
C GLY A 75 -17.29 -7.63 -3.69
N VAL A 76 -16.61 -6.57 -4.14
CA VAL A 76 -17.22 -5.46 -4.89
C VAL A 76 -17.86 -5.95 -6.20
N GLN A 77 -17.19 -6.86 -6.91
CA GLN A 77 -17.69 -7.46 -8.15
C GLN A 77 -18.95 -8.31 -7.92
N ALA A 78 -18.97 -9.11 -6.86
CA ALA A 78 -20.14 -9.93 -6.54
C ALA A 78 -21.35 -9.09 -6.09
N ALA A 79 -21.10 -7.92 -5.50
CA ALA A 79 -22.11 -7.01 -4.96
C ALA A 79 -22.71 -6.04 -6.00
N THR A 80 -22.61 -6.33 -7.31
CA THR A 80 -22.94 -5.45 -8.47
C THR A 80 -24.43 -5.09 -8.64
N THR A 81 -25.17 -4.96 -7.54
CA THR A 81 -26.47 -4.31 -7.54
C THR A 81 -26.29 -2.81 -7.35
N GLU A 82 -27.06 -2.01 -8.09
CA GLU A 82 -27.05 -0.55 -7.97
C GLU A 82 -27.33 -0.07 -6.54
N GLN A 83 -27.97 -0.92 -5.71
CA GLN A 83 -28.34 -0.64 -4.32
C GLN A 83 -27.14 -0.57 -3.35
N MET A 84 -25.96 -1.03 -3.76
CA MET A 84 -24.79 -1.12 -2.89
C MET A 84 -23.69 -0.09 -3.20
N ALA A 85 -23.98 0.97 -3.98
CA ALA A 85 -22.98 1.95 -4.43
C ALA A 85 -22.09 2.51 -3.30
N GLY A 86 -22.68 2.94 -2.18
CA GLY A 86 -21.93 3.41 -1.01
C GLY A 86 -20.94 2.36 -0.47
N TRP A 87 -21.42 1.12 -0.27
CA TRP A 87 -20.58 0.01 0.20
C TRP A 87 -19.51 -0.40 -0.82
N SER A 88 -19.84 -0.47 -2.10
CA SER A 88 -18.89 -0.77 -3.17
C SER A 88 -17.74 0.24 -3.20
N ALA A 89 -18.04 1.53 -3.01
CA ALA A 89 -17.03 2.58 -2.94
C ALA A 89 -16.12 2.44 -1.70
N ILE A 90 -16.71 2.16 -0.54
CA ILE A 90 -15.95 1.95 0.70
C ILE A 90 -15.04 0.73 0.58
N HIS A 91 -15.55 -0.38 0.06
CA HIS A 91 -14.74 -1.58 -0.16
C HIS A 91 -13.62 -1.32 -1.16
N LEU A 92 -13.90 -0.65 -2.30
CA LEU A 92 -12.85 -0.35 -3.28
C LEU A 92 -11.76 0.57 -2.69
N TYR A 93 -12.13 1.52 -1.83
CA TYR A 93 -11.16 2.31 -1.07
C TYR A 93 -10.26 1.46 -0.18
N TYR A 94 -10.83 0.52 0.59
CA TYR A 94 -10.03 -0.35 1.44
C TYR A 94 -9.14 -1.29 0.63
N ALA A 95 -9.62 -1.78 -0.52
CA ALA A 95 -8.79 -2.53 -1.44
C ALA A 95 -7.58 -1.71 -1.92
N ALA A 96 -7.80 -0.46 -2.33
CA ALA A 96 -6.73 0.46 -2.71
C ALA A 96 -5.75 0.71 -1.55
N PHE A 97 -6.27 0.92 -0.34
CA PHE A 97 -5.47 1.13 0.87
C PHE A 97 -4.59 -0.08 1.21
N TYR A 98 -5.12 -1.30 1.09
CA TYR A 98 -4.38 -2.53 1.32
C TYR A 98 -3.28 -2.72 0.25
N TYR A 99 -3.58 -2.47 -1.02
CA TYR A 99 -2.56 -2.50 -2.07
C TYR A 99 -1.47 -1.45 -1.84
N ALA A 100 -1.82 -0.21 -1.53
CA ALA A 100 -0.87 0.84 -1.17
C ALA A 100 0.05 0.41 -0.02
N SER A 101 -0.54 -0.17 1.03
CA SER A 101 0.19 -0.68 2.19
C SER A 101 1.14 -1.84 1.85
N ALA A 102 0.78 -2.68 0.88
CA ALA A 102 1.60 -3.77 0.39
C ALA A 102 2.77 -3.27 -0.49
N ILE A 103 2.51 -2.30 -1.39
CA ILE A 103 3.54 -1.62 -2.19
C ILE A 103 4.61 -1.03 -1.27
N LEU A 104 4.19 -0.23 -0.30
CA LEU A 104 5.09 0.45 0.64
C LEU A 104 5.95 -0.53 1.47
N ARG A 105 5.37 -1.66 1.89
CA ARG A 105 6.10 -2.72 2.59
C ARG A 105 7.14 -3.40 1.70
N LEU A 106 6.78 -3.69 0.45
CA LEU A 106 7.71 -4.27 -0.52
C LEU A 106 8.91 -3.34 -0.80
N CYS A 107 8.67 -2.03 -0.80
CA CYS A 107 9.70 -1.00 -0.94
C CYS A 107 10.44 -0.70 0.36
N GLY A 108 10.13 -1.39 1.46
CA GLY A 108 10.81 -1.22 2.75
C GLY A 108 10.52 0.10 3.44
N ARG A 109 9.55 0.89 3.00
CA ARG A 109 9.22 2.21 3.58
C ARG A 109 7.74 2.27 3.84
N PHE A 110 7.31 1.97 5.05
CA PHE A 110 5.89 1.85 5.36
C PHE A 110 5.50 2.36 6.74
N PRO A 111 4.30 2.92 6.85
CA PRO A 111 3.70 3.18 8.13
C PRO A 111 3.24 1.88 8.80
N SER A 112 3.44 1.77 10.11
CA SER A 112 2.96 0.65 10.92
C SER A 112 2.38 1.13 12.25
N TYR A 113 1.28 0.51 12.67
CA TYR A 113 0.74 0.70 14.00
C TYR A 113 1.39 -0.32 14.94
N ILE A 114 2.18 0.16 15.90
CA ILE A 114 2.92 -0.68 16.83
C ILE A 114 2.32 -0.51 18.22
N ARG A 115 2.04 -1.62 18.90
CA ARG A 115 1.50 -1.69 20.27
C ARG A 115 2.63 -1.56 21.28
N THR A 116 2.32 -1.03 22.47
CA THR A 116 3.28 -0.96 23.58
C THR A 116 3.92 -2.31 23.91
N SER A 117 3.17 -3.42 23.80
CA SER A 117 3.67 -4.77 24.02
C SER A 117 4.76 -5.17 23.03
N GLU A 118 4.73 -4.67 21.80
CA GLU A 118 5.71 -4.99 20.75
C GLU A 118 7.03 -4.22 20.94
N PHE A 119 7.01 -3.14 21.73
CA PHE A 119 8.21 -2.39 22.12
C PHE A 119 8.89 -2.92 23.38
N GLN A 120 8.41 -4.01 24.00
CA GLN A 120 8.94 -4.50 25.27
C GLN A 120 10.42 -4.85 25.18
N GLU A 121 10.84 -5.61 24.17
CA GLU A 121 12.25 -5.93 23.97
C GLU A 121 13.07 -4.67 23.68
N ILE A 122 12.59 -3.76 22.83
CA ILE A 122 13.27 -2.50 22.54
C ILE A 122 13.53 -1.70 23.83
N ARG A 123 12.50 -1.56 24.66
CA ARG A 123 12.59 -0.84 25.94
C ARG A 123 13.59 -1.50 26.89
N LYS A 124 13.56 -2.81 27.00
CA LYS A 124 14.47 -3.59 27.84
C LYS A 124 15.93 -3.36 27.42
N TYR A 125 16.23 -3.46 26.14
CA TYR A 125 17.58 -3.23 25.61
C TYR A 125 18.05 -1.79 25.82
N LEU A 126 17.21 -0.79 25.52
CA LEU A 126 17.57 0.62 25.74
C LEU A 126 17.88 0.88 27.23
N ASN A 127 17.06 0.35 28.13
CA ASN A 127 17.29 0.48 29.57
C ASN A 127 18.59 -0.19 30.02
N LEU A 128 18.87 -1.42 29.54
CA LEU A 128 20.11 -2.15 29.85
C LEU A 128 21.36 -1.43 29.32
N ALA A 129 21.24 -0.78 28.16
CA ALA A 129 22.33 -0.01 27.56
C ALA A 129 22.46 1.42 28.13
N GLY A 130 21.59 1.83 29.06
CA GLY A 130 21.57 3.20 29.58
C GLY A 130 21.21 4.26 28.53
N LEU A 131 20.52 3.86 27.46
CA LEU A 131 20.15 4.73 26.35
C LEU A 131 18.73 5.31 26.53
N ALA A 132 18.59 6.62 26.36
CA ALA A 132 17.28 7.25 26.30
C ALA A 132 16.59 6.96 24.96
N SER A 133 15.29 6.69 25.00
CA SER A 133 14.51 6.52 23.77
C SER A 133 14.22 7.88 23.11
N PRO A 134 14.36 8.01 21.78
CA PRO A 134 14.13 9.29 21.08
C PRO A 134 12.65 9.71 21.04
N PHE A 135 11.73 8.79 21.35
CA PHE A 135 10.30 9.06 21.44
C PHE A 135 9.63 8.15 22.47
N LYS A 136 8.39 8.47 22.85
CA LYS A 136 7.61 7.62 23.75
C LYS A 136 7.28 6.28 23.07
N LEU A 137 7.93 5.21 23.51
CA LEU A 137 7.63 3.81 23.12
C LEU A 137 6.25 3.37 23.63
N SER A 138 5.20 3.78 22.92
CA SER A 138 3.80 3.55 23.27
C SER A 138 2.99 3.20 22.03
N THR A 139 1.83 2.59 22.25
CA THR A 139 0.91 2.25 21.18
C THR A 139 0.62 3.43 20.26
N GLY A 140 0.81 3.25 18.95
CA GLY A 140 0.47 4.26 17.95
C GLY A 140 1.12 4.03 16.60
N GLN A 141 1.02 5.03 15.73
CA GLN A 141 1.60 5.01 14.39
C GLN A 141 3.09 5.34 14.40
N PHE A 142 3.88 4.59 13.63
CA PHE A 142 5.31 4.77 13.41
C PHE A 142 5.65 4.62 11.94
N GLN A 143 6.76 5.23 11.53
CA GLN A 143 7.37 5.02 10.22
C GLN A 143 8.46 3.97 10.33
N ILE A 144 8.41 2.99 9.43
CA ILE A 144 9.39 1.93 9.32
C ILE A 144 10.14 2.10 8.00
N ASN A 145 11.46 2.19 8.09
CA ASN A 145 12.35 2.18 6.94
C ASN A 145 13.29 0.98 7.06
N ILE A 146 13.32 0.12 6.06
CA ILE A 146 14.16 -1.06 5.99
C ILE A 146 15.20 -0.81 4.90
N SER A 147 16.46 -1.11 5.20
CA SER A 147 17.51 -0.99 4.18
C SER A 147 17.30 -1.99 3.04
N PRO A 148 17.75 -1.69 1.80
CA PRO A 148 17.58 -2.61 0.66
C PRO A 148 18.23 -3.99 0.82
N ASN A 149 19.22 -4.12 1.71
CA ASN A 149 19.86 -5.38 2.04
C ASN A 149 19.24 -6.09 3.27
N LEU A 150 18.15 -5.54 3.82
CA LEU A 150 17.43 -6.05 5.00
C LEU A 150 18.28 -6.23 6.27
N THR A 151 19.40 -5.52 6.38
CA THR A 151 20.29 -5.62 7.54
C THR A 151 19.98 -4.58 8.62
N THR A 152 19.24 -3.52 8.27
CA THR A 152 18.83 -2.49 9.22
C THR A 152 17.35 -2.12 9.08
N VAL A 153 16.75 -1.78 10.21
CA VAL A 153 15.38 -1.25 10.31
C VAL A 153 15.42 0.01 11.17
N GLN A 154 14.93 1.12 10.65
CA GLN A 154 14.76 2.36 11.38
C GLN A 154 13.28 2.57 11.72
N ILE A 155 13.01 2.90 12.98
CA ILE A 155 11.69 3.21 13.50
C ILE A 155 11.69 4.66 13.93
N ASN A 156 10.78 5.44 13.34
CA ASN A 156 10.60 6.86 13.65
C ASN A 156 9.17 7.13 14.10
N LYS A 157 9.01 8.06 15.04
CA LYS A 157 7.68 8.63 15.31
C LYS A 157 7.40 9.74 14.29
N PRO A 158 6.33 9.66 13.48
CA PRO A 158 5.96 10.75 12.60
C PRO A 158 5.68 12.02 13.42
N SER A 159 6.09 13.17 12.87
CA SER A 159 5.86 14.48 13.49
C SER A 159 4.40 14.93 13.35
N SER A 160 3.70 14.47 12.31
CA SER A 160 2.30 14.80 12.09
C SER A 160 1.36 13.95 12.95
N LYS A 161 0.22 14.53 13.32
CA LYS A 161 -0.87 13.85 14.04
C LYS A 161 -1.89 13.22 13.10
N ASP A 162 -1.50 13.02 11.83
CA ASP A 162 -2.41 12.57 10.80
C ASP A 162 -2.89 11.14 11.12
N GLY A 163 -4.09 10.82 10.63
CA GLY A 163 -4.62 9.47 10.77
C GLY A 163 -3.76 8.46 10.00
N VAL A 164 -3.95 7.19 10.33
CA VAL A 164 -3.21 6.06 9.72
C VAL A 164 -3.40 6.05 8.20
N HIS A 165 -4.57 6.44 7.72
CA HIS A 165 -4.91 6.43 6.30
C HIS A 165 -4.18 7.54 5.54
N GLU A 166 -4.29 8.77 6.03
CA GLU A 166 -3.63 9.95 5.51
C GLU A 166 -2.11 9.73 5.43
N TYR A 167 -1.55 9.08 6.46
CA TYR A 167 -0.12 8.82 6.50
C TYR A 167 0.34 7.79 5.46
N VAL A 168 -0.45 6.74 5.20
CA VAL A 168 -0.19 5.78 4.09
C VAL A 168 -0.25 6.48 2.74
N TRP A 169 -1.23 7.36 2.52
CA TRP A 169 -1.35 8.09 1.26
C TRP A 169 -0.22 9.10 1.06
N ALA A 170 0.19 9.80 2.11
CA ALA A 170 1.33 10.71 2.09
C ALA A 170 2.64 9.94 1.82
N GLU A 171 2.81 8.75 2.39
CA GLU A 171 3.96 7.89 2.13
C GLU A 171 3.96 7.34 0.70
N LEU A 172 2.82 6.86 0.19
CA LEU A 172 2.70 6.40 -1.20
C LEU A 172 3.02 7.53 -2.18
N THR A 173 2.53 8.74 -1.90
CA THR A 173 2.84 9.93 -2.70
C THR A 173 4.34 10.21 -2.76
N ARG A 174 5.02 10.22 -1.60
CA ARG A 174 6.47 10.43 -1.52
C ARG A 174 7.22 9.34 -2.29
N PHE A 175 6.84 8.09 -2.10
CA PHE A 175 7.41 6.96 -2.83
C PHE A 175 7.25 7.09 -4.35
N LEU A 176 6.08 7.47 -4.86
CA LEU A 176 5.85 7.65 -6.29
C LEU A 176 6.69 8.80 -6.87
N ALA A 177 6.88 9.88 -6.11
CA ALA A 177 7.74 10.99 -6.50
C ALA A 177 9.23 10.59 -6.53
N ASP A 178 9.68 9.81 -5.54
CA ASP A 178 11.05 9.27 -5.50
C ASP A 178 11.28 8.33 -6.70
N ALA A 179 10.29 7.46 -6.99
CA ALA A 179 10.34 6.55 -8.11
C ALA A 179 10.42 7.27 -9.47
N LEU A 180 9.64 8.35 -9.61
CA LEU A 180 9.66 9.21 -10.78
C LEU A 180 11.02 9.89 -10.96
N SER A 181 11.64 10.36 -9.86
CA SER A 181 12.92 11.06 -9.91
C SER A 181 14.07 10.15 -10.36
N GLY A 182 14.14 8.90 -9.88
CA GLY A 182 15.20 7.98 -10.33
C GLY A 182 14.89 7.26 -11.64
N LEU A 183 13.77 7.55 -12.34
CA LEU A 183 13.61 7.10 -13.73
C LEU A 183 14.69 7.71 -14.63
N GLU A 184 15.14 8.93 -14.35
CA GLU A 184 16.14 9.64 -15.14
C GLU A 184 17.51 8.94 -15.14
N THR A 185 17.82 8.18 -14.09
CA THR A 185 19.06 7.43 -13.94
C THR A 185 18.90 5.93 -14.21
N SER A 186 17.72 5.50 -14.64
CA SER A 186 17.41 4.09 -14.92
C SER A 186 17.99 3.60 -16.25
N SER A 187 18.08 2.28 -16.41
CA SER A 187 18.50 1.63 -17.66
C SER A 187 17.39 1.49 -18.71
N PHE A 188 16.24 2.14 -18.52
CA PHE A 188 15.12 2.09 -19.47
C PHE A 188 15.44 2.87 -20.75
N THR A 189 14.80 2.50 -21.85
CA THR A 189 14.84 3.31 -23.08
C THR A 189 14.13 4.65 -22.87
N ALA A 190 14.45 5.68 -23.65
CA ALA A 190 13.78 6.98 -23.55
C ALA A 190 12.25 6.88 -23.73
N ALA A 191 11.79 5.99 -24.62
CA ALA A 191 10.36 5.73 -24.80
C ALA A 191 9.74 5.07 -23.56
N ASP A 192 10.40 4.07 -22.97
CA ASP A 192 9.93 3.42 -21.75
C ASP A 192 9.92 4.38 -20.55
N GLN A 193 10.93 5.24 -20.43
CA GLN A 193 10.98 6.28 -19.41
C GLN A 193 9.80 7.25 -19.54
N GLY A 194 9.48 7.70 -20.77
CA GLY A 194 8.33 8.56 -21.05
C GLY A 194 7.01 7.92 -20.60
N ASN A 195 6.79 6.66 -21.00
CA ASN A 195 5.59 5.91 -20.62
C ASN A 195 5.51 5.65 -19.11
N ALA A 196 6.61 5.27 -18.45
CA ALA A 196 6.65 5.06 -17.02
C ALA A 196 6.39 6.36 -16.24
N LYS A 197 6.96 7.48 -16.71
CA LYS A 197 6.74 8.82 -16.16
C LYS A 197 5.26 9.22 -16.22
N GLU A 198 4.61 9.02 -17.36
CA GLU A 198 3.18 9.30 -17.50
C GLU A 198 2.35 8.46 -16.50
N GLN A 199 2.60 7.15 -16.44
CA GLN A 199 1.87 6.23 -15.57
C GLN A 199 2.08 6.54 -14.08
N LEU A 200 3.31 6.83 -13.65
CA LEU A 200 3.62 7.22 -12.27
C LEU A 200 3.02 8.58 -11.90
N THR A 201 3.07 9.56 -12.81
CA THR A 201 2.45 10.88 -12.61
C THR A 201 0.93 10.74 -12.44
N ARG A 202 0.30 9.88 -13.25
CA ARG A 202 -1.13 9.59 -13.13
C ARG A 202 -1.45 8.90 -11.82
N ALA A 203 -0.63 7.95 -11.37
CA ALA A 203 -0.79 7.30 -10.07
C ALA A 203 -0.65 8.30 -8.90
N GLY A 204 0.34 9.19 -8.94
CA GLY A 204 0.49 10.26 -7.95
C GLY A 204 -0.73 11.18 -7.94
N SER A 205 -1.23 11.53 -9.13
CA SER A 205 -2.45 12.33 -9.31
C SER A 205 -3.72 11.60 -8.89
N ALA A 206 -3.70 10.28 -8.70
CA ALA A 206 -4.84 9.52 -8.17
C ALA A 206 -4.94 9.65 -6.64
N VAL A 207 -3.78 9.66 -5.97
CA VAL A 207 -3.65 9.85 -4.52
C VAL A 207 -3.84 11.31 -4.12
N GLN A 208 -3.23 12.23 -4.88
CA GLN A 208 -3.33 13.66 -4.64
C GLN A 208 -4.49 14.27 -5.42
N TYR A 209 -5.23 15.17 -4.79
CA TYR A 209 -6.13 16.09 -5.50
C TYR A 209 -5.64 17.52 -5.26
N ILE A 210 -5.64 18.32 -6.33
CA ILE A 210 -4.95 19.62 -6.41
C ILE A 210 -5.28 20.54 -5.23
N SER A 211 -6.50 20.48 -4.69
CA SER A 211 -6.93 21.33 -3.56
C SER A 211 -6.82 20.70 -2.17
N THR A 212 -6.63 19.39 -2.03
CA THR A 212 -6.71 18.68 -0.72
C THR A 212 -5.43 17.90 -0.36
N GLY A 213 -4.37 17.98 -1.17
CA GLY A 213 -3.14 17.22 -0.93
C GLY A 213 -3.34 15.71 -0.99
N SER A 214 -2.53 14.94 -0.23
CA SER A 214 -2.55 13.47 -0.19
C SER A 214 -3.75 12.85 0.55
N GLU A 215 -4.69 13.67 1.02
CA GLU A 215 -5.80 13.23 1.86
C GLU A 215 -7.07 12.91 1.07
N TYR A 216 -7.07 13.14 -0.26
CA TYR A 216 -8.28 13.07 -1.08
C TYR A 216 -9.05 11.75 -0.93
N LEU A 217 -8.35 10.62 -0.95
CA LEU A 217 -9.00 9.31 -0.82
C LEU A 217 -9.61 9.12 0.58
N SER A 218 -8.93 9.57 1.65
CA SER A 218 -9.49 9.52 3.00
C SER A 218 -10.72 10.43 3.15
N VAL A 219 -10.65 11.64 2.59
CA VAL A 219 -11.76 12.59 2.57
C VAL A 219 -12.95 12.00 1.80
N GLY A 220 -12.72 11.44 0.60
CA GLY A 220 -13.76 10.80 -0.20
C GLY A 220 -14.44 9.64 0.55
N ARG A 221 -13.66 8.78 1.21
CA ARG A 221 -14.18 7.72 2.07
C ARG A 221 -15.02 8.27 3.24
N ASN A 222 -14.57 9.33 3.91
CA ASN A 222 -15.31 9.93 5.02
C ASN A 222 -16.61 10.61 4.56
N ASN A 223 -16.57 11.28 3.40
CA ASN A 223 -17.74 11.91 2.79
C ASN A 223 -18.81 10.86 2.45
N ILE A 224 -18.42 9.75 1.82
CA ILE A 224 -19.34 8.63 1.55
C ILE A 224 -19.80 7.99 2.86
N GLN A 225 -18.88 7.53 3.72
CA GLN A 225 -19.23 6.65 4.84
C GLN A 225 -19.88 7.36 6.02
N TYR A 226 -19.44 8.56 6.39
CA TYR A 226 -19.89 9.22 7.62
C TYR A 226 -20.82 10.39 7.35
N ARG A 227 -20.61 11.12 6.25
CA ARG A 227 -21.44 12.27 5.88
C ARG A 227 -22.58 11.89 4.93
N HIS A 228 -22.55 10.67 4.41
CA HIS A 228 -23.49 10.16 3.41
C HIS A 228 -23.61 11.08 2.17
N GLU A 229 -22.51 11.75 1.84
CA GLU A 229 -22.39 12.64 0.69
C GLU A 229 -22.19 11.83 -0.60
N MET A 230 -22.01 12.54 -1.73
CA MET A 230 -21.78 11.98 -3.06
C MET A 230 -22.94 11.14 -3.64
N GLY A 231 -24.10 11.10 -2.97
CA GLY A 231 -25.33 10.49 -3.51
C GLY A 231 -25.27 8.97 -3.67
N ALA A 232 -24.39 8.30 -2.93
CA ALA A 232 -24.12 6.86 -3.03
C ALA A 232 -25.05 5.98 -2.17
N TRP A 233 -25.81 6.58 -1.26
CA TRP A 233 -26.75 5.91 -0.36
C TRP A 233 -28.19 6.09 -0.82
N ALA A 234 -29.08 5.19 -0.42
CA ALA A 234 -30.49 5.25 -0.77
C ALA A 234 -31.17 6.52 -0.18
N PRO A 235 -31.99 7.25 -0.96
CA PRO A 235 -32.23 7.06 -2.40
C PRO A 235 -31.02 7.51 -3.24
N ILE A 236 -30.54 6.61 -4.11
CA ILE A 236 -29.29 6.81 -4.86
C ILE A 236 -29.48 7.84 -5.96
N ASN A 237 -28.51 8.75 -6.10
CA ASN A 237 -28.51 9.75 -7.16
C ASN A 237 -28.48 9.08 -8.55
N LYS A 238 -29.34 9.54 -9.47
CA LYS A 238 -29.44 8.98 -10.83
C LYS A 238 -28.10 9.00 -11.60
N ALA A 239 -27.29 10.04 -11.40
CA ALA A 239 -25.97 10.15 -12.03
C ALA A 239 -24.99 9.11 -11.46
N VAL A 240 -25.02 8.89 -10.14
CA VAL A 240 -24.24 7.82 -9.49
C VAL A 240 -24.67 6.47 -10.02
N LYS A 241 -25.97 6.19 -10.06
CA LYS A 241 -26.52 4.94 -10.60
C LYS A 241 -26.06 4.66 -12.04
N LYS A 242 -26.05 5.68 -12.90
CA LYS A 242 -25.57 5.56 -14.30
C LYS A 242 -24.07 5.30 -14.39
N GLN A 243 -23.27 5.92 -13.52
CA GLN A 243 -21.80 5.90 -13.61
C GLN A 243 -21.15 4.81 -12.75
N SER A 244 -21.82 4.34 -11.69
CA SER A 244 -21.29 3.39 -10.72
C SER A 244 -21.03 2.04 -11.36
N TYR A 245 -21.96 1.53 -12.15
CA TYR A 245 -21.84 0.19 -12.74
C TYR A 245 -20.66 0.10 -13.72
N ALA A 246 -20.53 1.05 -14.64
CA ALA A 246 -19.44 1.04 -15.63
C ALA A 246 -18.07 1.29 -15.01
N ALA A 247 -17.96 2.24 -14.06
CA ALA A 247 -16.70 2.56 -13.38
C ALA A 247 -16.25 1.44 -12.43
N LEU A 248 -17.19 0.76 -11.76
CA LEU A 248 -16.88 -0.44 -10.98
C LEU A 248 -16.44 -1.58 -11.90
N CYS A 249 -17.12 -1.77 -13.05
CA CYS A 249 -16.77 -2.81 -14.00
C CYS A 249 -15.40 -2.63 -14.69
N SER A 250 -14.98 -1.39 -14.96
CA SER A 250 -13.64 -1.10 -15.46
C SER A 250 -12.57 -1.20 -14.38
N ALA A 251 -12.89 -0.81 -13.14
CA ALA A 251 -12.04 -0.99 -11.96
C ALA A 251 -11.77 -2.47 -11.60
N MET A 252 -12.67 -3.35 -12.00
CA MET A 252 -12.66 -4.79 -11.71
C MET A 252 -11.56 -5.55 -12.46
N TRP A 253 -10.97 -4.95 -13.49
CA TRP A 253 -9.85 -5.54 -14.23
C TRP A 253 -8.57 -4.78 -13.98
N VAL A 254 -7.52 -5.57 -13.85
CA VAL A 254 -6.14 -5.13 -13.75
C VAL A 254 -5.73 -4.55 -15.11
N SER A 255 -6.32 -3.41 -15.48
CA SER A 255 -6.02 -2.77 -16.75
C SER A 255 -4.53 -2.53 -16.81
N SER A 256 -3.90 -3.03 -17.87
CA SER A 256 -2.50 -2.77 -18.14
C SER A 256 -2.28 -1.30 -18.56
N ASP A 257 -3.35 -0.61 -18.92
CA ASP A 257 -3.35 0.77 -19.35
C ASP A 257 -4.01 1.67 -18.29
N LEU A 258 -3.17 2.43 -17.57
CA LEU A 258 -3.66 3.35 -16.56
C LEU A 258 -4.39 4.56 -17.16
N SER A 259 -4.28 4.81 -18.46
CA SER A 259 -4.94 5.94 -19.13
C SER A 259 -6.46 5.80 -19.16
N GLU A 260 -6.99 4.57 -19.02
CA GLU A 260 -8.42 4.26 -18.99
C GLU A 260 -9.16 4.86 -17.77
N PHE A 261 -8.45 5.21 -16.70
CA PHE A 261 -9.04 5.73 -15.46
C PHE A 261 -9.22 7.25 -15.51
N GLU A 262 -10.41 7.75 -15.81
CA GLU A 262 -10.68 9.19 -15.94
C GLU A 262 -10.95 9.88 -14.58
N PHE A 263 -10.31 11.04 -14.33
CA PHE A 263 -10.38 11.78 -13.06
C PHE A 263 -11.07 13.14 -13.14
N SER A 264 -11.18 13.70 -14.35
CA SER A 264 -11.73 15.04 -14.58
C SER A 264 -13.23 15.01 -14.88
N ILE A 265 -13.71 13.89 -15.41
CA ILE A 265 -15.10 13.73 -15.88
C ILE A 265 -15.94 12.97 -14.86
N GLY A 266 -17.21 13.39 -14.73
CA GLY A 266 -18.21 12.70 -13.92
C GLY A 266 -18.47 13.36 -12.57
N VAL A 267 -19.37 12.75 -11.79
CA VAL A 267 -19.64 13.18 -10.42
C VAL A 267 -18.50 12.77 -9.49
N ASP A 268 -18.36 13.41 -8.33
CA ASP A 268 -17.25 13.14 -7.42
C ASP A 268 -17.16 11.68 -6.96
N TYR A 269 -18.29 10.98 -6.88
CA TYR A 269 -18.33 9.52 -6.68
C TYR A 269 -17.53 8.77 -7.76
N ALA A 270 -17.74 9.08 -9.05
CA ALA A 270 -17.06 8.39 -10.14
C ALA A 270 -15.56 8.69 -10.14
N LYS A 271 -15.17 9.94 -9.88
CA LYS A 271 -13.77 10.34 -9.74
C LYS A 271 -13.10 9.57 -8.60
N PHE A 272 -13.77 9.47 -7.45
CA PHE A 272 -13.29 8.71 -6.30
C PHE A 272 -13.07 7.23 -6.64
N ILE A 273 -14.06 6.57 -7.25
CA ILE A 273 -13.97 5.17 -7.68
C ILE A 273 -12.80 4.97 -8.65
N ASN A 274 -12.67 5.78 -9.69
CA ASN A 274 -11.60 5.65 -10.69
C ASN A 274 -10.20 5.80 -10.07
N ARG A 275 -10.06 6.66 -9.06
CA ARG A 275 -8.79 6.83 -8.35
C ARG A 275 -8.44 5.60 -7.51
N CYS A 276 -9.40 5.08 -6.74
CA CYS A 276 -9.20 3.82 -5.99
C CYS A 276 -8.89 2.65 -6.93
N ALA A 277 -9.60 2.57 -8.05
CA ALA A 277 -9.41 1.56 -9.08
C ALA A 277 -8.00 1.60 -9.69
N LEU A 278 -7.50 2.79 -10.03
CA LEU A 278 -6.14 2.95 -10.55
C LEU A 278 -5.12 2.40 -9.55
N ILE A 279 -5.23 2.76 -8.27
CA ILE A 279 -4.32 2.26 -7.23
C ILE A 279 -4.41 0.74 -7.07
N CYS A 280 -5.61 0.16 -7.18
CA CYS A 280 -5.78 -1.29 -7.18
C CYS A 280 -5.07 -1.95 -8.38
N SER A 281 -5.22 -1.39 -9.58
CA SER A 281 -4.55 -1.91 -10.78
C SER A 281 -3.03 -1.81 -10.64
N LEU A 282 -2.53 -0.65 -10.18
CA LEU A 282 -1.11 -0.42 -9.94
C LEU A 282 -0.54 -1.44 -8.95
N GLY A 283 -1.16 -1.56 -7.78
CA GLY A 283 -0.71 -2.47 -6.73
C GLY A 283 -0.74 -3.93 -7.16
N HIS A 284 -1.82 -4.34 -7.83
CA HIS A 284 -1.89 -5.69 -8.36
C HIS A 284 -0.77 -5.98 -9.36
N ARG A 285 -0.54 -5.09 -10.35
CA ARG A 285 0.50 -5.31 -11.37
C ARG A 285 1.89 -5.26 -10.77
N PHE A 286 2.16 -4.31 -9.88
CA PHE A 286 3.45 -4.21 -9.22
C PHE A 286 3.79 -5.49 -8.44
N LEU A 287 2.85 -6.00 -7.65
CA LEU A 287 3.05 -7.22 -6.89
C LEU A 287 3.17 -8.45 -7.80
N ALA A 288 2.36 -8.55 -8.86
CA ALA A 288 2.43 -9.66 -9.81
C ALA A 288 3.77 -9.70 -10.56
N GLU A 289 4.24 -8.55 -11.06
CA GLU A 289 5.52 -8.46 -11.77
C GLU A 289 6.71 -8.67 -10.82
N SER A 290 6.64 -8.16 -9.58
CA SER A 290 7.65 -8.40 -8.56
C SER A 290 7.74 -9.89 -8.18
N ALA A 291 6.60 -10.55 -8.07
CA ALA A 291 6.52 -11.99 -7.81
C ALA A 291 7.12 -12.81 -8.95
N ALA A 292 6.88 -12.42 -10.21
CA ALA A 292 7.44 -13.07 -11.38
C ALA A 292 8.97 -12.89 -11.48
N ALA A 293 9.47 -11.69 -11.18
CA ALA A 293 10.91 -11.38 -11.23
C ALA A 293 11.75 -12.22 -10.26
N ASP A 294 11.19 -12.58 -9.10
CA ASP A 294 11.92 -13.34 -8.07
C ASP A 294 11.81 -14.86 -8.22
N GLY A 295 11.03 -15.37 -9.18
CA GLY A 295 10.71 -16.80 -9.30
C GLY A 295 10.14 -17.39 -8.00
N GLY A 296 9.58 -16.52 -7.14
CA GLY A 296 9.50 -16.72 -5.69
C GLY A 296 8.15 -17.21 -5.19
N PHE A 297 7.99 -17.18 -3.85
CA PHE A 297 6.80 -17.69 -3.16
C PHE A 297 5.53 -16.91 -3.49
N LEU A 298 5.62 -15.58 -3.66
CA LEU A 298 4.45 -14.81 -4.11
C LEU A 298 3.92 -15.36 -5.43
N ASN A 299 4.76 -15.75 -6.39
CA ASN A 299 4.29 -16.25 -7.68
C ASN A 299 3.36 -17.48 -7.51
N ASN A 300 3.72 -18.41 -6.61
CA ASN A 300 2.92 -19.58 -6.34
C ASN A 300 1.68 -19.28 -5.49
N SER A 301 1.79 -18.51 -4.42
CA SER A 301 0.66 -18.30 -3.50
C SER A 301 -0.27 -17.19 -3.96
N TYR A 302 0.28 -16.03 -4.32
CA TYR A 302 -0.48 -14.92 -4.91
C TYR A 302 -1.03 -15.33 -6.27
N GLY A 303 -0.23 -15.93 -7.16
CA GLY A 303 -0.69 -16.36 -8.47
C GLY A 303 -1.80 -17.41 -8.42
N LYS A 304 -1.66 -18.49 -7.63
CA LYS A 304 -2.70 -19.53 -7.48
C LYS A 304 -3.97 -18.97 -6.84
N TYR A 305 -3.83 -18.19 -5.78
CA TYR A 305 -4.98 -17.60 -5.11
C TYR A 305 -5.74 -16.65 -6.04
N HIS A 306 -5.03 -15.78 -6.74
CA HIS A 306 -5.64 -14.83 -7.67
C HIS A 306 -6.30 -15.53 -8.85
N ALA A 307 -5.69 -16.59 -9.38
CA ALA A 307 -6.29 -17.40 -10.45
C ALA A 307 -7.59 -18.08 -9.99
N SER A 308 -7.70 -18.45 -8.70
CA SER A 308 -8.92 -19.06 -8.15
C SER A 308 -10.11 -18.09 -8.10
N LEU A 309 -9.84 -16.80 -7.88
CA LEU A 309 -10.87 -15.76 -7.80
C LEU A 309 -11.41 -15.30 -9.15
N ILE A 310 -10.81 -15.73 -10.28
CA ILE A 310 -11.24 -15.39 -11.65
C ILE A 310 -12.19 -16.47 -12.22
N LYS A 311 -12.19 -17.67 -11.64
CA LYS A 311 -12.94 -18.83 -12.17
C LYS A 311 -14.38 -18.95 -11.65
N ASN A 312 -14.81 -18.04 -10.78
CA ASN A 312 -16.16 -17.95 -10.22
C ASN A 312 -16.79 -16.62 -10.63
#